data_AF-A0A2P6GLI2-F1
#
_entry.id   AF-A0A2P6GLI2-F1
#
_cell.length_a   1.000
_cell.length_b   1.000
_cell.length_c   1.000
_cell.angle_alpha   90.00
_cell.angle_beta   90.00
_cell.angle_gamma   90.00
#
_symmetry.space_group_name_H-M   'P 1'
#
loop_
_entity.id
_entity.type
_entity.pdbx_description
1 polymer ?
#
loop_
_entity_poly.entity_id
_entity_poly.type
_entity_poly.pdbx_seq_one_letter_code
_entity_poly.pdbx_strand_id
1 'polypeptide(L)'
;KKVDYLVIGGGMANTFLFAQGIQIGNSLCEKDLKEISLEVMDTAKKNNCEIILPKDVVVASEFKANAEYNIKDLNNIKNYEMILDIGPSTCKKINEIFSISKTLIWNGPMGAFELEPFDNGTIDTSLCAGKLTETGELISVAGGGDTVSALKKSKADKKFSYVSLAGGAFLEWMEGKSLPGIKCLL
;
A
#
# COMPACT_ATOMS: atom_id res chain seq x y z
N LYS A 1 7.03 2.48 14.80
CA LYS A 1 7.48 2.04 16.16
C LYS A 1 7.37 0.53 16.40
N LYS A 2 6.44 -0.19 15.74
CA LYS A 2 6.27 -1.65 15.93
C LYS A 2 6.68 -2.49 14.70
N VAL A 3 7.11 -1.86 13.61
CA VAL A 3 7.39 -2.51 12.33
C VAL A 3 8.80 -2.17 11.87
N ASP A 4 9.44 -3.13 11.21
CA ASP A 4 10.76 -2.97 10.61
C ASP A 4 10.67 -2.27 9.23
N TYR A 5 9.63 -2.60 8.47
CA TYR A 5 9.35 -2.01 7.16
C TYR A 5 7.96 -1.37 7.14
N LEU A 6 7.85 -0.19 6.55
CA LEU A 6 6.59 0.49 6.28
C LEU A 6 6.48 0.74 4.78
N VAL A 7 5.69 -0.09 4.10
CA VAL A 7 5.37 0.07 2.68
C VAL A 7 4.20 1.02 2.54
N ILE A 8 4.35 2.06 1.73
CA ILE A 8 3.31 3.05 1.46
C ILE A 8 3.02 3.05 -0.04
N GLY A 9 1.79 2.72 -0.41
CA GLY A 9 1.29 2.69 -1.79
C GLY A 9 0.07 3.59 -2.00
N GLY A 10 -0.58 3.44 -3.15
CA GLY A 10 -1.83 4.13 -3.49
C GLY A 10 -1.73 5.66 -3.44
N GLY A 11 -2.88 6.32 -3.24
CA GLY A 11 -2.94 7.78 -3.11
C GLY A 11 -2.11 8.34 -1.95
N MET A 12 -1.94 7.56 -0.87
CA MET A 12 -1.13 7.95 0.28
C MET A 12 0.34 8.15 -0.10
N ALA A 13 0.90 7.27 -0.94
CA ALA A 13 2.27 7.39 -1.41
C ALA A 13 2.53 8.72 -2.12
N ASN A 14 1.57 9.22 -2.90
CA ASN A 14 1.70 10.50 -3.61
C ASN A 14 1.90 11.67 -2.65
N THR A 15 1.25 11.67 -1.47
CA THR A 15 1.44 12.70 -0.44
C THR A 15 2.87 12.66 0.11
N PHE A 16 3.43 11.47 0.35
CA PHE A 16 4.83 11.32 0.79
C PHE A 16 5.82 11.75 -0.29
N LEU A 17 5.58 11.39 -1.55
CA LEU A 17 6.40 11.81 -2.69
C LEU A 17 6.37 13.34 -2.85
N PHE A 18 5.19 13.95 -2.80
CA PHE A 18 5.03 15.40 -2.82
C PHE A 18 5.76 16.07 -1.65
N ALA A 19 5.70 15.49 -0.45
CA ALA A 19 6.40 15.99 0.72
C ALA A 19 7.93 16.00 0.53
N GLN A 20 8.48 15.03 -0.21
CA GLN A 20 9.89 14.96 -0.63
C GLN A 20 10.24 15.90 -1.79
N GLY A 21 9.28 16.68 -2.30
CA GLY A 21 9.48 17.60 -3.41
C GLY A 21 9.43 16.94 -4.80
N ILE A 22 8.95 15.70 -4.90
CA ILE A 22 8.79 14.99 -6.16
C ILE A 22 7.54 15.52 -6.89
N GLN A 23 7.67 15.72 -8.21
CA GLN A 23 6.54 16.11 -9.05
C GLN A 23 5.58 14.94 -9.23
N ILE A 24 4.34 15.12 -8.79
CA ILE A 24 3.28 14.10 -8.86
C ILE A 24 2.18 14.42 -9.88
N GLY A 25 2.34 15.48 -10.69
CA GLY A 25 1.31 15.91 -11.65
C GLY A 25 -0.07 16.12 -11.01
N ASN A 26 -1.10 15.54 -11.61
CA ASN A 26 -2.50 15.57 -11.18
C ASN A 26 -2.87 14.42 -10.22
N SER A 27 -1.89 13.70 -9.67
CA SER A 27 -2.16 12.59 -8.75
C SER A 27 -2.91 13.05 -7.49
N LEU A 28 -3.76 12.18 -6.95
CA LEU A 28 -4.41 12.41 -5.66
C LEU A 28 -3.35 12.64 -4.58
N CYS A 29 -3.44 13.76 -3.86
CA CYS A 29 -2.48 14.16 -2.84
C CYS A 29 -3.11 15.11 -1.84
N GLU A 30 -2.94 14.81 -0.55
CA GLU A 30 -3.37 15.65 0.57
C GLU A 30 -2.24 16.60 0.95
N LYS A 31 -2.14 17.72 0.23
CA LYS A 31 -0.98 18.65 0.33
C LYS A 31 -0.81 19.26 1.72
N ASP A 32 -1.90 19.39 2.47
CA ASP A 32 -1.96 19.83 3.86
C ASP A 32 -1.29 18.85 4.84
N LEU A 33 -1.20 17.56 4.48
CA LEU A 33 -0.53 16.55 5.29
C LEU A 33 0.98 16.46 5.04
N LYS A 34 1.56 17.37 4.23
CA LYS A 34 3.00 17.38 3.91
C LYS A 34 3.90 17.35 5.15
N GLU A 35 3.62 18.20 6.13
CA GLU A 35 4.43 18.29 7.35
C GLU A 35 4.35 16.98 8.15
N ILE A 36 3.15 16.42 8.27
CA ILE A 36 2.91 15.14 8.94
C ILE A 36 3.65 14.01 8.23
N SER A 37 3.63 13.95 6.89
CA SER A 37 4.40 12.95 6.14
C SER A 37 5.90 13.04 6.41
N LEU A 38 6.46 14.25 6.51
CA LEU A 38 7.87 14.46 6.87
C LEU A 38 8.16 13.97 8.30
N GLU A 39 7.29 14.30 9.26
CA GLU A 39 7.41 13.84 10.64
C GLU A 39 7.35 12.31 10.76
N VAL A 40 6.49 11.65 9.97
CA VAL A 40 6.40 10.19 9.91
C VAL A 40 7.69 9.59 9.38
N MET A 41 8.27 10.17 8.32
CA MET A 41 9.55 9.72 7.77
C MET A 41 10.70 9.86 8.77
N ASP A 42 10.77 10.99 9.46
CA ASP A 42 11.76 11.22 10.53
C ASP A 42 11.57 10.25 11.71
N THR A 43 10.33 9.99 12.08
CA THR A 43 9.99 9.05 13.15
C THR A 43 10.40 7.63 12.77
N ALA A 44 10.12 7.20 11.54
CA ALA A 44 10.53 5.88 11.06
C ALA A 44 12.05 5.71 11.12
N LYS A 45 12.79 6.70 10.61
CA LYS A 45 14.26 6.72 10.66
C LYS A 45 14.81 6.62 12.09
N LYS A 46 14.25 7.38 13.03
CA LYS A 46 14.64 7.32 14.46
C LYS A 46 14.36 5.98 15.12
N ASN A 47 13.45 5.18 14.57
CA ASN A 47 13.03 3.89 15.12
C ASN A 47 13.54 2.71 14.28
N ASN A 48 14.56 2.90 13.44
CA ASN A 48 15.12 1.87 12.54
C ASN A 48 14.05 1.17 11.67
N CYS A 49 13.01 1.92 11.29
CA CYS A 49 11.99 1.46 10.37
C CYS A 49 12.30 2.01 8.98
N GLU A 50 12.46 1.12 8.00
CA GLU A 50 12.66 1.51 6.61
C GLU A 50 11.30 1.80 5.95
N ILE A 51 11.14 3.02 5.43
CA ILE A 51 9.96 3.36 4.63
C ILE A 51 10.24 3.03 3.16
N ILE A 52 9.31 2.29 2.57
CA ILE A 52 9.35 1.89 1.16
C ILE A 52 8.30 2.68 0.41
N LEU A 53 8.78 3.64 -0.39
CA LEU A 53 7.97 4.43 -1.31
C LEU A 53 8.18 3.94 -2.75
N PRO A 54 7.23 4.21 -3.66
CA PRO A 54 7.37 3.89 -5.07
C PRO A 54 8.62 4.53 -5.69
N LYS A 55 9.36 3.76 -6.47
CA LYS A 55 10.51 4.23 -7.28
C LYS A 55 10.15 4.42 -8.75
N ASP A 56 9.18 3.64 -9.20
CA ASP A 56 8.52 3.74 -10.48
C ASP A 56 7.01 3.64 -10.27
N VAL A 57 6.27 4.21 -11.20
CA VAL A 57 4.82 4.40 -11.11
C VAL A 57 4.16 4.14 -12.45
N VAL A 58 2.92 3.68 -12.40
CA VAL A 58 2.02 3.62 -13.55
C VAL A 58 1.22 4.91 -13.59
N VAL A 59 1.36 5.67 -14.69
CA VAL A 59 0.69 6.95 -14.87
C VAL A 59 -0.24 6.93 -16.08
N ALA A 60 -1.35 7.67 -15.98
CA ALA A 60 -2.27 7.93 -17.09
C ALA A 60 -2.67 9.41 -17.11
N SER A 61 -3.26 9.89 -18.22
CA SER A 61 -3.87 11.23 -18.27
C SER A 61 -5.32 11.26 -17.79
N GLU A 62 -5.97 10.10 -17.65
CA GLU A 62 -7.39 9.98 -17.31
C GLU A 62 -7.63 8.88 -16.27
N PHE A 63 -8.54 9.14 -15.33
CA PHE A 63 -8.98 8.16 -14.33
C PHE A 63 -10.13 7.32 -14.89
N LYS A 64 -9.81 6.34 -15.75
CA LYS A 64 -10.80 5.41 -16.32
C LYS A 64 -10.18 4.04 -16.60
N ALA A 65 -11.01 3.01 -16.64
CA ALA A 65 -10.59 1.68 -17.06
C ALA A 65 -10.08 1.70 -18.51
N ASN A 66 -9.02 0.93 -18.78
CA ASN A 66 -8.35 0.79 -20.07
C ASN A 66 -7.82 2.12 -20.64
N ALA A 67 -7.52 3.10 -19.78
CA ALA A 67 -6.80 4.29 -20.23
C ALA A 67 -5.39 3.92 -20.73
N GLU A 68 -4.90 4.65 -21.72
CA GLU A 68 -3.50 4.57 -22.10
C GLU A 68 -2.63 4.98 -20.92
N TYR A 69 -1.64 4.15 -20.62
CA TYR A 69 -0.77 4.35 -19.47
C TYR A 69 0.70 4.24 -19.87
N ASN A 70 1.57 4.78 -19.03
CA ASN A 70 3.01 4.63 -19.14
C ASN A 70 3.58 4.23 -17.78
N ILE A 71 4.67 3.46 -17.79
CA ILE A 71 5.47 3.21 -16.60
C ILE A 71 6.60 4.23 -16.60
N LYS A 72 6.80 4.92 -15.47
CA LYS A 72 7.80 5.99 -15.37
C LYS A 72 8.53 5.99 -14.04
N ASP A 73 9.78 6.40 -14.09
CA ASP A 73 10.50 6.87 -12.91
C ASP A 73 9.89 8.19 -12.41
N LEU A 74 10.06 8.45 -11.12
CA LEU A 74 9.50 9.62 -10.42
C LEU A 74 9.92 10.97 -11.03
N ASN A 75 11.07 11.03 -11.69
CA ASN A 75 11.58 12.27 -12.29
C ASN A 75 10.92 12.61 -13.65
N ASN A 76 10.13 11.70 -14.22
CA ASN A 76 9.61 11.79 -15.59
C ASN A 76 8.08 11.95 -15.65
N ILE A 77 7.43 12.13 -14.51
CA ILE A 77 5.98 12.34 -14.41
C ILE A 77 5.64 13.72 -14.96
N LYS A 78 4.71 13.80 -15.91
CA LYS A 78 4.29 15.08 -16.50
C LYS A 78 3.19 15.74 -15.66
N ASN A 79 3.05 17.05 -15.77
CA ASN A 79 2.07 17.83 -14.99
C ASN A 79 0.61 17.37 -15.18
N TYR A 80 0.27 16.90 -16.37
CA TYR A 80 -1.09 16.46 -16.70
C TYR A 80 -1.37 14.99 -16.39
N GLU A 81 -0.35 14.24 -15.95
CA GLU A 81 -0.46 12.81 -15.63
C GLU A 81 -0.82 12.61 -14.16
N MET A 82 -1.46 11.48 -13.86
CA MET A 82 -1.78 11.02 -12.51
C MET A 82 -1.20 9.62 -12.28
N ILE A 83 -0.62 9.40 -11.10
CA ILE A 83 -0.15 8.12 -10.60
C ILE A 83 -1.35 7.31 -10.15
N LEU A 84 -1.54 6.15 -10.78
CA LEU A 84 -2.69 5.28 -10.53
C LEU A 84 -2.29 3.90 -9.98
N ASP A 85 -1.03 3.50 -10.11
CA ASP A 85 -0.51 2.27 -9.49
C ASP A 85 1.01 2.37 -9.31
N ILE A 86 1.56 1.44 -8.54
CA ILE A 86 3.01 1.26 -8.42
C ILE A 86 3.58 0.56 -9.66
N GLY A 87 4.81 0.91 -10.03
CA GLY A 87 5.49 0.28 -11.15
C GLY A 87 6.09 -1.10 -10.81
N PRO A 88 6.52 -1.85 -11.84
CA PRO A 88 7.05 -3.21 -11.67
C PRO A 88 8.32 -3.27 -10.82
N SER A 89 9.18 -2.25 -10.84
CA SER A 89 10.40 -2.21 -10.03
C SER A 89 10.06 -2.05 -8.55
N THR A 90 9.04 -1.25 -8.25
CA THR A 90 8.47 -1.07 -6.91
C THR A 90 7.85 -2.37 -6.41
N CYS A 91 7.02 -3.04 -7.23
CA CYS A 91 6.46 -4.35 -6.90
C CYS A 91 7.55 -5.37 -6.55
N LYS A 92 8.60 -5.43 -7.37
CA LYS A 92 9.75 -6.32 -7.13
C LYS A 92 10.39 -6.05 -5.76
N LYS A 93 10.65 -4.79 -5.42
CA LYS A 93 11.24 -4.41 -4.14
C LYS A 93 10.33 -4.77 -2.96
N ILE A 94 9.02 -4.57 -3.09
CA ILE A 94 8.04 -4.95 -2.07
C ILE A 94 8.03 -6.47 -1.87
N ASN A 95 8.04 -7.25 -2.96
CA ASN A 95 8.07 -8.70 -2.91
C ASN A 95 9.36 -9.23 -2.25
N GLU A 96 10.51 -8.62 -2.53
CA GLU A 96 11.78 -8.93 -1.84
C GLU A 96 11.66 -8.71 -0.33
N ILE A 97 10.98 -7.63 0.08
CA ILE A 97 10.74 -7.33 1.51
C ILE A 97 9.79 -8.35 2.13
N PHE A 98 8.76 -8.78 1.41
CA PHE A 98 7.88 -9.84 1.88
C PHE A 98 8.65 -11.14 2.12
N SER A 99 9.58 -11.52 1.23
CA SER A 99 10.37 -12.75 1.36
C SER A 99 11.32 -12.76 2.57
N ILE A 100 11.77 -11.58 3.04
CA ILE A 100 12.62 -11.48 4.23
C ILE A 100 11.83 -11.19 5.51
N SER A 101 10.53 -10.92 5.40
CA SER A 101 9.65 -10.61 6.52
C SER A 101 9.03 -11.88 7.11
N LYS A 102 8.75 -11.87 8.42
CA LYS A 102 8.02 -12.96 9.09
C LYS A 102 6.55 -12.67 9.30
N THR A 103 6.18 -11.40 9.30
CA THR A 103 4.80 -10.96 9.50
C THR A 103 4.48 -9.80 8.58
N LEU A 104 3.33 -9.88 7.90
CA LEU A 104 2.78 -8.83 7.06
C LEU A 104 1.43 -8.40 7.64
N ILE A 105 1.26 -7.09 7.81
CA ILE A 105 -0.04 -6.48 8.05
C ILE A 105 -0.35 -5.57 6.87
N TRP A 106 -1.45 -5.85 6.18
CA TRP A 106 -1.84 -5.14 4.96
C TRP A 106 -3.16 -4.41 5.17
N ASN A 107 -3.12 -3.09 4.99
CA ASN A 107 -4.29 -2.25 4.76
C ASN A 107 -4.08 -1.27 3.60
N GLY A 108 -5.00 -1.29 2.63
CA GLY A 108 -5.05 -0.43 1.45
C GLY A 108 -4.44 -1.08 0.18
N PRO A 109 -5.10 -1.00 -1.00
CA PRO A 109 -4.50 -1.44 -2.26
C PRO A 109 -3.28 -0.58 -2.65
N MET A 110 -2.46 -1.08 -3.56
CA MET A 110 -1.26 -0.36 -4.05
C MET A 110 -1.57 0.67 -5.15
N GLY A 111 -2.73 0.54 -5.80
CA GLY A 111 -3.20 1.39 -6.89
C GLY A 111 -4.72 1.46 -6.94
N ALA A 112 -5.25 2.08 -7.99
CA ALA A 112 -6.67 2.18 -8.31
C ALA A 112 -7.21 0.82 -8.80
N PHE A 113 -7.27 -0.16 -7.88
CA PHE A 113 -7.52 -1.57 -8.18
C PHE A 113 -8.87 -1.87 -8.85
N GLU A 114 -9.80 -0.92 -8.80
CA GLU A 114 -11.09 -0.98 -9.46
C GLU A 114 -10.98 -0.78 -10.98
N LEU A 115 -9.89 -0.17 -11.46
CA LEU A 115 -9.68 0.20 -12.85
C LEU A 115 -8.51 -0.59 -13.44
N GLU A 116 -8.78 -1.51 -14.36
CA GLU A 116 -7.71 -2.15 -15.13
C GLU A 116 -7.05 -1.11 -16.05
N PRO A 117 -5.71 -1.09 -16.21
CA PRO A 117 -4.70 -2.02 -15.65
C PRO A 117 -4.00 -1.49 -14.39
N PHE A 118 -4.63 -0.59 -13.64
CA PHE A 118 -4.09 0.06 -12.43
C PHE A 118 -4.26 -0.77 -11.15
N ASP A 119 -4.58 -2.04 -11.32
CA ASP A 119 -4.70 -3.07 -10.29
C ASP A 119 -3.50 -4.02 -10.24
N ASN A 120 -2.62 -3.98 -11.25
CA ASN A 120 -1.52 -4.90 -11.43
C ASN A 120 -0.56 -4.95 -10.23
N GLY A 121 -0.19 -3.80 -9.66
CA GLY A 121 0.68 -3.73 -8.50
C GLY A 121 0.05 -4.36 -7.27
N THR A 122 -1.25 -4.17 -7.09
CA THR A 122 -2.02 -4.81 -6.00
C THR A 122 -2.14 -6.33 -6.22
N ILE A 123 -2.40 -6.76 -7.45
CA ILE A 123 -2.47 -8.19 -7.81
C ILE A 123 -1.11 -8.85 -7.58
N ASP A 124 -0.03 -8.31 -8.13
CA ASP A 124 1.32 -8.89 -8.03
C ASP A 124 1.76 -9.07 -6.57
N THR A 125 1.67 -8.00 -5.78
CA THR A 125 2.05 -8.02 -4.36
C THR A 125 1.15 -8.95 -3.54
N SER A 126 -0.15 -9.03 -3.85
CA SER A 126 -1.08 -9.93 -3.15
C SER A 126 -0.82 -11.41 -3.44
N LEU A 127 -0.49 -11.75 -4.69
CA LEU A 127 -0.14 -13.11 -5.10
C LEU A 127 1.18 -13.54 -4.47
N CYS A 128 2.17 -12.65 -4.40
CA CYS A 128 3.43 -12.90 -3.72
C CYS A 128 3.23 -13.19 -2.21
N ALA A 129 2.53 -12.29 -1.51
CA ALA A 129 2.24 -12.46 -0.09
C ALA A 129 1.44 -13.74 0.20
N GLY A 130 0.42 -14.03 -0.61
CA GLY A 130 -0.36 -15.26 -0.51
C GLY A 130 0.49 -16.52 -0.71
N LYS A 131 1.38 -16.53 -1.71
CA LYS A 131 2.30 -17.64 -1.95
C LYS A 131 3.24 -17.89 -0.77
N LEU A 132 3.87 -16.83 -0.25
CA LEU A 132 4.77 -16.93 0.92
C LEU A 132 4.04 -17.39 2.19
N THR A 133 2.75 -17.08 2.27
CA THR A 133 1.91 -17.56 3.37
C THR A 133 1.62 -19.04 3.25
N GLU A 134 1.24 -19.52 2.05
CA GLU A 134 1.01 -20.94 1.79
C GLU A 134 2.26 -21.81 2.05
N THR A 135 3.46 -21.27 1.80
CA THR A 135 4.73 -21.97 2.09
C THR A 135 5.15 -21.88 3.56
N GLY A 136 4.41 -21.15 4.40
CA GLY A 136 4.72 -20.97 5.82
C GLY A 136 5.89 -20.01 6.09
N GLU A 137 6.33 -19.26 5.09
CA GLU A 137 7.44 -18.30 5.22
C GLU A 137 6.97 -16.97 5.82
N LEU A 138 5.67 -16.63 5.64
CA LEU A 138 5.06 -15.38 6.05
C LEU A 138 3.74 -15.60 6.81
N ILE A 139 3.57 -14.93 7.95
CA ILE A 139 2.24 -14.76 8.57
C ILE A 139 1.62 -13.50 7.99
N SER A 140 0.52 -13.61 7.26
CA SER A 140 -0.12 -12.47 6.59
C SER A 140 -1.51 -12.17 7.16
N VAL A 141 -1.68 -10.92 7.58
CA VAL A 141 -2.93 -10.39 8.11
C VAL A 141 -3.35 -9.23 7.22
N ALA A 142 -4.52 -9.31 6.62
CA ALA A 142 -5.09 -8.21 5.84
C ALA A 142 -6.38 -7.70 6.48
N GLY A 143 -6.68 -6.41 6.29
CA GLY A 143 -7.93 -5.84 6.76
C GLY A 143 -8.28 -4.52 6.06
N GLY A 144 -9.55 -4.15 6.13
CA GLY A 144 -10.12 -2.98 5.44
C GLY A 144 -10.92 -3.39 4.18
N GLY A 145 -12.05 -2.71 3.95
CA GLY A 145 -13.01 -3.09 2.90
C GLY A 145 -12.40 -3.20 1.50
N ASP A 146 -11.60 -2.21 1.12
CA ASP A 146 -10.95 -2.17 -0.20
C ASP A 146 -9.86 -3.23 -0.33
N THR A 147 -9.11 -3.49 0.74
CA THR A 147 -8.08 -4.54 0.76
C THR A 147 -8.71 -5.92 0.59
N VAL A 148 -9.79 -6.20 1.32
CA VAL A 148 -10.54 -7.46 1.19
C VAL A 148 -11.08 -7.61 -0.24
N SER A 149 -11.61 -6.54 -0.82
CA SER A 149 -12.12 -6.55 -2.20
C SER A 149 -11.00 -6.80 -3.22
N ALA A 150 -9.84 -6.15 -3.06
CA ALA A 150 -8.68 -6.33 -3.92
C ALA A 150 -8.11 -7.76 -3.82
N LEU A 151 -7.97 -8.32 -2.61
CA LEU A 151 -7.52 -9.70 -2.41
C LEU A 151 -8.47 -10.74 -3.02
N LYS A 152 -9.77 -10.49 -2.98
CA LYS A 152 -10.77 -11.33 -3.66
C LYS A 152 -10.62 -11.26 -5.18
N LYS A 153 -10.38 -10.05 -5.72
CA LYS A 153 -10.16 -9.85 -7.16
C LYS A 153 -8.93 -10.64 -7.64
N SER A 154 -7.83 -10.62 -6.87
CA SER A 154 -6.62 -11.40 -7.17
C SER A 154 -6.71 -12.88 -6.80
N LYS A 155 -7.78 -13.31 -6.13
CA LYS A 155 -7.97 -14.67 -5.57
C LYS A 155 -6.91 -15.06 -4.52
N ALA A 156 -6.23 -14.06 -3.93
CA ALA A 156 -5.25 -14.27 -2.88
C ALA A 156 -5.87 -14.32 -1.48
N ASP A 157 -7.12 -13.89 -1.31
CA ASP A 157 -7.83 -13.82 -0.02
C ASP A 157 -7.78 -15.13 0.77
N LYS A 158 -7.95 -16.28 0.09
CA LYS A 158 -7.92 -17.61 0.72
C LYS A 158 -6.52 -18.10 1.10
N LYS A 159 -5.48 -17.40 0.67
CA LYS A 159 -4.07 -17.76 0.88
C LYS A 159 -3.47 -17.04 2.07
N PHE A 160 -4.09 -15.96 2.52
CA PHE A 160 -3.63 -15.17 3.65
C PHE A 160 -3.92 -15.91 4.98
N SER A 161 -3.10 -15.66 6.00
CA SER A 161 -3.28 -16.30 7.31
C SER A 161 -4.57 -15.83 7.98
N TYR A 162 -4.89 -14.54 7.83
CA TYR A 162 -6.16 -13.97 8.30
C TYR A 162 -6.58 -12.77 7.46
N VAL A 163 -7.86 -12.73 7.09
CA VAL A 163 -8.47 -11.59 6.39
C VAL A 163 -9.61 -11.06 7.25
N SER A 164 -9.39 -9.88 7.84
CA SER A 164 -10.35 -9.23 8.71
C SER A 164 -11.47 -8.57 7.91
N LEU A 165 -12.70 -9.00 8.19
CA LEU A 165 -13.93 -8.36 7.69
C LEU A 165 -14.37 -7.16 8.54
N ALA A 166 -13.69 -6.90 9.66
CA ALA A 166 -14.09 -5.90 10.64
C ALA A 166 -13.82 -4.45 10.21
N GLY A 167 -13.38 -4.22 8.96
CA GLY A 167 -13.21 -2.89 8.37
C GLY A 167 -12.45 -1.93 9.29
N GLY A 168 -13.09 -0.82 9.66
CA GLY A 168 -12.53 0.20 10.54
C GLY A 168 -12.19 -0.29 11.95
N ALA A 169 -12.90 -1.27 12.50
CA ALA A 169 -12.63 -1.78 13.85
C ALA A 169 -11.27 -2.51 13.92
N PHE A 170 -10.85 -3.16 12.82
CA PHE A 170 -9.51 -3.74 12.73
C PHE A 170 -8.43 -2.65 12.81
N LEU A 171 -8.63 -1.54 12.11
CA LEU A 171 -7.69 -0.43 12.09
C LEU A 171 -7.63 0.29 13.44
N GLU A 172 -8.78 0.59 14.05
CA GLU A 172 -8.81 1.21 15.39
C GLU A 172 -8.09 0.34 16.43
N TRP A 173 -8.26 -0.99 16.34
CA TRP A 173 -7.54 -1.92 17.20
C TRP A 173 -6.04 -1.92 16.92
N MET A 174 -5.63 -1.88 15.65
CA MET A 174 -4.22 -1.77 15.25
C MET A 174 -3.57 -0.45 15.69
N GLU A 175 -4.34 0.64 15.73
CA GLU A 175 -3.94 1.92 16.32
C GLU A 175 -3.76 1.87 17.84
N GLY A 176 -4.18 0.76 18.49
CA GLY A 176 -4.11 0.56 19.93
C GLY A 176 -5.28 1.17 20.69
N LYS A 177 -6.38 1.54 20.02
CA LYS A 177 -7.59 2.03 20.69
C LYS A 177 -8.29 0.87 21.41
N SER A 178 -8.89 1.18 22.56
CA SER A 178 -9.75 0.23 23.28
C SER A 178 -11.06 0.06 22.51
N LEU A 179 -11.36 -1.16 22.05
CA LEU A 179 -12.65 -1.48 21.45
C LEU A 179 -13.70 -1.74 22.53
N PRO A 180 -14.79 -0.94 22.64
CA PRO A 180 -15.80 -1.10 23.68
C PRO A 180 -16.41 -2.50 23.74
N GLY A 181 -16.62 -3.14 22.59
CA GLY A 181 -17.18 -4.49 22.49
C GLY A 181 -16.25 -5.62 22.96
N ILE A 182 -14.93 -5.41 22.99
CA ILE A 182 -13.98 -6.33 23.62
C ILE A 182 -13.89 -6.04 25.11
N LYS A 183 -13.88 -4.75 25.48
CA LYS A 183 -13.75 -4.30 26.86
C LYS A 183 -14.89 -4.81 27.76
N CYS A 184 -16.09 -4.99 27.24
CA CYS A 184 -17.20 -5.52 28.06
C CYS A 184 -17.13 -7.04 28.31
N LEU A 185 -16.21 -7.76 27.65
CA LEU A 185 -16.02 -9.20 27.77
C LEU A 185 -14.77 -9.57 28.60
N LEU A 186 -13.93 -8.59 28.93
CA LEU A 186 -12.73 -8.70 29.78
C LEU A 186 -13.03 -8.19 31.19
#